data_AF-A0AAV5V9S7-F1
#
_entry.id   AF-A0AAV5V9S7-F1
#
_cell.length_a   1.000
_cell.length_b   1.000
_cell.length_c   1.000
_cell.angle_alpha   90.00
_cell.angle_beta   90.00
_cell.angle_gamma   90.00
#
_symmetry.space_group_name_H-M   'P 1'
#
loop_
_entity.id
_entity.type
_entity.pdbx_description
1 polymer ?
#
loop_
_entity_poly.entity_id
_entity_poly.type
_entity_poly.pdbx_seq_one_letter_code
_entity_poly.pdbx_strand_id
1 'polypeptide(L)'
;EFLVAMVGFNNNDVDVLKKTIWLEARGEPYDGQVAVAHVIKNRAETNRGYWGGNTISGVCLYPQQFECWNNRQPQNTHPQGEGWNELEGIARGVLGGTIRDPTNGESFSFPSLIF
;
A
#
# COMPACT_ATOMS: atom_id res chain seq x y z
N GLU A 1 -17.59 18.02 -10.94
CA GLU A 1 -16.57 17.13 -11.54
C GLU A 1 -15.49 16.90 -10.49
N PHE A 2 -15.35 15.66 -10.00
CA PHE A 2 -14.43 15.35 -8.90
C PHE A 2 -13.03 15.09 -9.49
N LEU A 3 -12.13 16.06 -9.35
CA LEU A 3 -10.70 15.83 -9.56
C LEU A 3 -10.21 15.01 -8.36
N VAL A 4 -10.14 13.68 -8.53
CA VAL A 4 -9.32 12.86 -7.65
C VAL A 4 -7.88 13.26 -7.95
N ALA A 5 -7.19 13.85 -6.97
CA ALA A 5 -5.79 14.18 -7.10
C ALA A 5 -5.02 12.86 -7.27
N MET A 6 -4.65 12.53 -8.51
CA MET A 6 -3.81 11.38 -8.79
C MET A 6 -2.47 11.61 -8.11
N VAL A 7 -2.14 10.83 -7.08
CA VAL A 7 -0.74 10.74 -6.62
C VAL A 7 0.07 10.26 -7.81
N GLY A 8 1.01 11.08 -8.28
CA GLY A 8 1.99 10.63 -9.25
C GLY A 8 2.82 9.52 -8.61
N PHE A 9 2.71 8.29 -9.12
CA PHE A 9 3.48 7.14 -8.65
C PHE A 9 4.40 6.61 -9.75
N ASN A 10 5.50 5.98 -9.36
CA ASN A 10 6.46 5.36 -10.28
C ASN A 10 6.57 3.84 -10.07
N ASN A 11 7.44 3.16 -10.81
CA ASN A 11 7.58 1.70 -10.69
C ASN A 11 8.14 1.26 -9.32
N ASN A 12 8.95 2.08 -8.65
CA ASN A 12 9.42 1.79 -7.30
C ASN A 12 8.27 1.87 -6.29
N ASP A 13 7.37 2.84 -6.43
CA ASP A 13 6.14 2.93 -5.61
C ASP A 13 5.27 1.68 -5.77
N VAL A 14 5.08 1.21 -7.02
CA VAL A 14 4.32 -0.02 -7.30
C VAL A 14 5.00 -1.24 -6.67
N ASP A 15 6.31 -1.38 -6.83
CA ASP A 15 7.07 -2.53 -6.28
C ASP A 15 7.00 -2.56 -4.75
N VAL A 16 7.24 -1.42 -4.10
CA VAL A 16 7.19 -1.30 -2.64
C VAL A 16 5.77 -1.53 -2.12
N LEU A 17 4.74 -0.99 -2.78
CA LEU A 17 3.34 -1.23 -2.43
C LEU A 17 2.99 -2.71 -2.53
N LYS A 18 3.33 -3.35 -3.66
CA LYS A 18 3.09 -4.77 -3.91
C LYS A 18 3.75 -5.65 -2.84
N LYS A 19 5.00 -5.36 -2.47
CA LYS A 19 5.71 -6.06 -1.38
C LYS A 19 5.05 -5.82 -0.02
N THR A 20 4.58 -4.60 0.25
CA THR A 20 3.91 -4.29 1.51
C THR A 20 2.59 -5.05 1.62
N ILE A 21 1.75 -5.05 0.59
CA ILE A 21 0.50 -5.84 0.58
C ILE A 21 0.79 -7.34 0.80
N TRP A 22 1.84 -7.87 0.17
CA TRP A 22 2.22 -9.26 0.37
C TRP A 22 2.63 -9.58 1.81
N LEU A 23 3.36 -8.68 2.47
CA LEU A 23 3.86 -8.94 3.82
C LEU A 23 2.78 -8.73 4.89
N GLU A 24 1.81 -7.85 4.63
CA GLU A 24 0.80 -7.44 5.61
C GLU A 24 -0.55 -8.13 5.40
N ALA A 25 -0.90 -8.53 4.17
CA ALA A 25 -2.25 -9.01 3.82
C ALA A 25 -2.25 -10.23 2.89
N ARG A 26 -1.13 -10.96 2.79
CA ARG A 26 -1.15 -12.25 2.10
C ARG A 26 -2.05 -13.23 2.85
N GLY A 27 -2.97 -13.85 2.11
CA GLY A 27 -3.94 -14.80 2.67
C GLY A 27 -5.26 -14.15 3.08
N GLU A 28 -5.31 -12.82 3.14
CA GLU A 28 -6.56 -12.08 3.30
C GLU A 28 -7.42 -12.16 2.03
N PRO A 29 -8.76 -12.01 2.15
CA PRO A 29 -9.63 -11.80 1.00
C PRO A 29 -9.16 -10.62 0.14
N TYR A 30 -9.55 -10.62 -1.13
CA TYR A 30 -9.24 -9.56 -2.10
C TYR A 30 -9.49 -8.15 -1.53
N ASP A 31 -10.64 -7.94 -0.87
CA ASP A 31 -11.00 -6.65 -0.28
C ASP A 31 -10.03 -6.20 0.83
N GLY A 32 -9.46 -7.14 1.61
CA GLY A 32 -8.45 -6.84 2.63
C GLY A 32 -7.13 -6.34 2.01
N GLN A 33 -6.71 -6.96 0.91
CA GLN A 33 -5.52 -6.53 0.16
C GLN A 33 -5.71 -5.16 -0.50
N VAL A 34 -6.90 -4.93 -1.07
CA VAL A 34 -7.29 -3.63 -1.62
C VAL A 34 -7.36 -2.56 -0.53
N ALA A 35 -7.88 -2.89 0.65
CA ALA A 35 -7.96 -1.97 1.78
C ALA A 35 -6.56 -1.50 2.22
N VAL A 36 -5.59 -2.40 2.37
CA VAL A 36 -4.19 -2.03 2.68
C VAL A 36 -3.63 -1.05 1.64
N ALA A 37 -3.87 -1.33 0.35
CA ALA A 37 -3.41 -0.47 -0.72
C ALA A 37 -4.02 0.95 -0.66
N HIS A 38 -5.31 1.06 -0.36
CA HIS A 38 -5.98 2.36 -0.21
C HIS A 38 -5.53 3.11 1.03
N VAL A 39 -5.29 2.45 2.16
CA VAL A 39 -4.73 3.11 3.35
C VAL A 39 -3.39 3.78 3.03
N ILE A 40 -2.51 3.08 2.32
CA ILE A 40 -1.20 3.63 1.92
C ILE A 40 -1.37 4.82 0.97
N LYS A 41 -2.23 4.70 -0.04
CA LYS A 41 -2.57 5.78 -0.98
C LYS A 41 -3.14 7.00 -0.24
N ASN A 42 -4.11 6.80 0.65
CA ASN A 42 -4.76 7.86 1.42
C ASN A 42 -3.77 8.61 2.33
N ARG A 43 -2.83 7.89 2.97
CA ARG A 43 -1.75 8.50 3.76
C ARG A 43 -0.82 9.36 2.90
N ALA A 44 -0.44 8.87 1.72
CA ALA A 44 0.39 9.63 0.78
C ALA A 44 -0.34 10.88 0.27
N GLU A 45 -1.63 10.76 -0.06
CA GLU A 45 -2.46 11.91 -0.47
C GLU A 45 -2.60 12.96 0.62
N THR A 46 -2.70 12.52 1.88
CA THR A 46 -2.75 13.44 3.02
C THR A 46 -1.41 14.16 3.26
N ASN A 47 -0.30 13.59 2.78
CA ASN A 47 1.04 14.17 2.83
C ASN A 47 1.46 14.62 4.25
N ARG A 48 1.30 13.73 5.24
CA ARG A 48 1.77 13.98 6.61
C ARG A 48 3.22 13.53 6.74
N GLY A 49 4.08 14.40 7.28
CA GLY A 49 5.48 14.05 7.52
C GLY A 49 5.66 12.82 8.44
N TYR A 50 4.82 12.69 9.46
CA TYR A 50 4.83 11.54 10.39
C TYR A 50 4.24 10.25 9.78
N TRP A 51 3.74 10.30 8.55
CA TRP A 51 3.34 9.13 7.76
C TRP A 51 4.29 8.86 6.59
N GLY A 52 5.40 9.58 6.43
CA GLY A 52 6.32 9.37 5.31
C GLY A 52 6.10 10.27 4.09
N GLY A 53 5.24 11.29 4.20
CA GLY A 53 5.08 12.33 3.17
C GLY A 53 4.12 11.93 2.05
N ASN A 54 4.42 12.37 0.82
CA ASN A 54 3.51 12.29 -0.34
C ASN A 54 3.83 11.19 -1.34
N THR A 55 4.70 10.24 -1.00
CA THR A 55 5.03 9.12 -1.89
C THR A 55 4.59 7.80 -1.27
N ILE A 56 4.20 6.85 -2.13
CA ILE A 56 3.75 5.53 -1.69
C ILE A 56 4.89 4.79 -1.01
N SER A 57 6.09 4.78 -1.61
CA SER A 57 7.26 4.17 -0.98
C SER A 57 7.64 4.89 0.32
N GLY A 58 7.46 6.21 0.39
CA GLY A 58 7.71 6.98 1.61
C GLY A 58 6.83 6.52 2.76
N VAL A 59 5.53 6.33 2.49
CA VAL A 59 4.58 5.82 3.49
C VAL A 59 4.90 4.39 3.93
N CYS A 60 5.13 3.47 2.98
CA CYS A 60 5.46 2.09 3.29
C CYS A 60 6.70 1.96 4.17
N LEU A 61 7.75 2.71 3.85
CA LEU A 61 9.08 2.55 4.46
C LEU A 61 9.32 3.49 5.64
N TYR A 62 8.35 4.32 5.99
CA TYR A 62 8.48 5.21 7.14
C TYR A 62 8.49 4.39 8.43
N PRO A 63 9.37 4.71 9.41
CA PRO A 63 9.50 3.93 10.63
C PRO A 63 8.15 3.71 11.32
N GLN A 64 7.91 2.46 11.75
CA GLN A 64 6.72 2.04 12.49
C GLN A 64 5.39 2.15 11.74
N GLN A 65 5.37 2.48 10.44
CA GLN A 65 4.12 2.43 9.65
C GLN A 65 3.72 1.01 9.29
N PHE A 66 4.72 0.17 9.01
CA PHE A 66 4.57 -1.23 8.64
C PHE A 66 5.73 -2.01 9.24
N GLU A 67 5.42 -2.91 10.18
CA GLU A 67 6.44 -3.60 10.98
C GLU A 67 7.35 -4.47 10.11
N CYS A 68 6.84 -4.98 9.00
CA CYS A 68 7.59 -5.81 8.07
C CYS A 68 8.85 -5.13 7.51
N TRP A 69 8.91 -3.78 7.50
CA TRP A 69 10.06 -3.01 7.02
C TRP A 69 11.07 -2.60 8.10
N ASN A 70 10.74 -2.75 9.38
CA ASN A 70 11.65 -2.34 10.47
C ASN A 70 12.98 -3.12 10.45
N ASN A 71 12.97 -4.38 9.98
CA ASN A 71 14.14 -5.27 9.96
C ASN A 71 14.51 -5.75 8.54
N ARG A 72 13.96 -5.11 7.50
CA ARG A 72 14.05 -5.60 6.12
C ARG A 72 14.10 -4.44 5.14
N GLN A 73 14.84 -4.61 4.06
CA GLN A 73 14.90 -3.62 3.00
C GLN A 73 14.22 -4.14 1.72
N PRO A 74 13.48 -3.30 0.97
CA PRO A 74 12.73 -3.74 -0.23
C PRO A 74 13.58 -4.45 -1.28
N GLN A 75 14.82 -4.03 -1.50
CA GLN A 75 15.72 -4.63 -2.47
C GLN A 75 16.21 -6.03 -2.09
N ASN A 76 16.15 -6.39 -0.80
CA ASN A 76 16.49 -7.71 -0.29
C ASN A 76 15.23 -8.60 -0.10
N THR A 77 14.09 -8.13 -0.60
CA THR A 77 12.79 -8.76 -0.40
C THR A 77 12.26 -9.25 -1.74
N HIS A 78 12.24 -10.57 -1.90
CA HIS A 78 11.83 -11.23 -3.14
C HIS A 78 10.71 -12.23 -2.87
N PRO A 79 9.46 -11.76 -2.64
CA PRO A 79 8.32 -12.64 -2.49
C PRO A 79 8.12 -13.55 -3.71
N GLN A 80 7.69 -14.77 -3.46
CA GLN A 80 7.35 -15.76 -4.49
C GLN A 80 6.15 -16.59 -3.99
N GLY A 81 5.36 -17.10 -4.94
CA GLY A 81 4.23 -17.98 -4.65
C GLY A 81 2.92 -17.51 -5.30
N GLU A 82 1.89 -18.31 -5.09
CA GLU A 82 0.52 -18.03 -5.54
C GLU A 82 0.02 -16.68 -4.98
N GLY A 83 -0.65 -15.89 -5.81
CA GLY A 83 -1.18 -14.57 -5.45
C GLY A 83 -0.21 -13.40 -5.68
N TRP A 84 1.09 -13.64 -5.88
CA TRP A 84 2.08 -12.56 -6.02
C TRP A 84 1.86 -11.71 -7.28
N ASN A 85 1.51 -12.33 -8.40
CA ASN A 85 1.35 -11.62 -9.67
C ASN A 85 0.07 -10.77 -9.66
N GLU A 86 -0.97 -11.26 -8.99
CA GLU A 86 -2.26 -10.62 -8.83
C GLU A 86 -2.14 -9.30 -8.04
N LEU A 87 -1.22 -9.24 -7.07
CA LEU A 87 -0.97 -8.01 -6.29
C LEU A 87 -0.47 -6.83 -7.13
N GLU A 88 0.14 -7.08 -8.29
CA GLU A 88 0.52 -5.98 -9.19
C GLU A 88 -0.70 -5.30 -9.79
N GLY A 89 -1.73 -6.08 -10.12
CA GLY A 89 -3.02 -5.55 -10.57
C GLY A 89 -3.70 -4.71 -9.50
N ILE A 90 -3.66 -5.16 -8.23
CA ILE A 90 -4.18 -4.40 -7.09
C ILE A 90 -3.41 -3.09 -6.92
N ALA A 91 -2.08 -3.15 -6.84
CA ALA A 91 -1.24 -1.98 -6.65
C ALA A 91 -1.47 -0.92 -7.75
N ARG A 92 -1.39 -1.33 -9.02
CA ARG A 92 -1.61 -0.41 -10.15
C ARG A 92 -3.05 0.09 -10.24
N GLY A 93 -4.02 -0.77 -9.95
CA GLY A 93 -5.43 -0.41 -10.04
C GLY A 93 -5.87 0.56 -8.94
N VAL A 94 -5.37 0.39 -7.72
CA VAL A 94 -5.64 1.32 -6.61
C VAL A 94 -4.94 2.65 -6.84
N LEU A 95 -3.65 2.64 -7.18
CA LEU A 95 -2.90 3.87 -7.45
C LEU A 95 -3.41 4.62 -8.69
N GLY A 96 -3.85 3.89 -9.71
CA GLY A 96 -4.45 4.44 -10.93
C GLY A 96 -5.93 4.79 -10.82
N GLY A 97 -6.57 4.57 -9.66
CA GLY A 97 -7.97 4.91 -9.43
C GLY A 97 -9.00 4.05 -10.16
N THR A 98 -8.61 2.87 -10.68
CA THR A 98 -9.53 1.93 -11.35
C THR A 98 -10.17 0.93 -10.39
N ILE A 99 -9.58 0.73 -9.21
CA ILE A 99 -10.15 -0.07 -8.11
C ILE A 99 -10.76 0.87 -7.07
N ARG A 100 -12.06 0.70 -6.81
CA ARG A 100 -12.80 1.51 -5.82
C ARG A 100 -12.25 1.26 -4.41
N ASP A 101 -12.23 2.31 -3.60
CA ASP A 101 -11.84 2.25 -2.19
C ASP A 101 -12.93 1.57 -1.32
N PRO A 102 -12.66 0.40 -0.72
CA PRO A 102 -13.57 -0.25 0.22
C PRO A 102 -13.49 0.33 1.64
N THR A 103 -12.49 1.17 1.93
CA THR A 103 -12.21 1.71 3.28
C THR A 103 -13.01 2.97 3.62
N ASN A 104 -13.84 3.48 2.70
CA ASN A 104 -14.50 4.78 2.81
C ASN A 104 -13.54 5.95 3.07
N GLY A 105 -12.30 5.88 2.60
CA GLY A 105 -11.28 6.92 2.81
C GLY A 105 -10.56 6.83 4.16
N GLU A 106 -10.73 5.74 4.92
CA GLU A 106 -10.03 5.56 6.18
C GLU A 106 -8.50 5.44 5.97
N SER A 107 -7.74 6.14 6.81
CA SER A 107 -6.26 6.11 6.83
C SER A 107 -5.69 5.37 8.06
N PHE A 108 -6.56 4.89 8.94
CA PHE A 108 -6.20 4.17 10.17
C PHE A 108 -5.89 2.71 9.85
N SER A 109 -4.93 2.12 10.56
CA SER A 109 -4.74 0.66 10.52
C SER A 109 -6.02 -0.01 10.98
N PHE A 110 -6.56 -0.92 10.19
CA PHE A 110 -7.50 -1.92 10.70
C PHE A 110 -6.79 -2.64 11.86
N PRO A 111 -7.38 -2.67 13.08
CA PRO A 111 -6.76 -3.33 14.23
C PRO A 111 -6.50 -4.83 14.02
N SER A 112 -7.08 -5.44 12.99
CA SER A 112 -6.93 -6.85 12.63
C SER A 112 -5.81 -7.14 11.63
N LEU A 113 -5.10 -6.12 11.11
CA LEU A 113 -3.99 -6.29 10.16
C LEU A 113 -2.62 -5.94 10.75
N ILE A 114 -2.52 -5.87 12.08
CA ILE A 114 -1.23 -5.85 12.77
C ILE A 114 -0.86 -7.31 13.02
N PHE A 115 0.02 -7.88 12.18
CA PHE A 115 0.72 -9.13 12.47
C PHE A 115 1.99 -8.86 13.26
#